data_AF-A0AAU6PFG4-F1
#
_entry.id   AF-A0AAU6PFG4-F1
#
_cell.length_a   1.000
_cell.length_b   1.000
_cell.length_c   1.000
_cell.angle_alpha   90.00
_cell.angle_beta   90.00
_cell.angle_gamma   90.00
#
_symmetry.space_group_name_H-M   'P 1'
#
loop_
_entity.id
_entity.type
_entity.pdbx_description
1 polymer ?
#
loop_
_entity_poly.entity_id
_entity_poly.type
_entity_poly.pdbx_seq_one_letter_code
_entity_poly.pdbx_strand_id
1 'polypeptide(L)'
;MSKYSVEQFIELIEMLPADKEVPVGTQGYNRYRTQKAHWLGWLDSKSTAGTYQRQDAPNRGAKYVYNHIMEPKMLLWLISALGLQSELVERAKEEVKNKKSMAGSCAAIRKMVPWQTLEKILLKDKH
;
A
#
# COMPACT_ATOMS: atom_id res chain seq x y z
N MET A 1 -4.69 17.14 -8.44
CA MET A 1 -4.25 16.80 -7.07
C MET A 1 -5.07 15.62 -6.57
N SER A 2 -4.51 14.77 -5.70
CA SER A 2 -5.33 13.79 -4.95
C SER A 2 -6.35 14.56 -4.14
N LYS A 3 -7.64 14.17 -4.16
CA LYS A 3 -8.62 14.72 -3.21
C LYS A 3 -8.35 14.26 -1.78
N TYR A 4 -7.54 13.21 -1.61
CA TYR A 4 -7.28 12.57 -0.33
C TYR A 4 -5.88 12.89 0.20
N SER A 5 -5.82 13.27 1.48
CA SER A 5 -4.58 13.54 2.22
C SER A 5 -3.87 12.25 2.63
N VAL A 6 -2.61 12.34 3.08
CA VAL A 6 -1.90 11.18 3.63
C VAL A 6 -2.58 10.68 4.92
N GLU A 7 -3.11 11.58 5.75
CA GLU A 7 -3.81 11.22 6.99
C GLU A 7 -5.05 10.37 6.71
N GLN A 8 -5.87 10.75 5.72
CA GLN A 8 -7.04 9.95 5.31
C GLN A 8 -6.64 8.56 4.80
N PHE A 9 -5.44 8.43 4.22
CA PHE A 9 -4.93 7.14 3.79
C PHE A 9 -4.41 6.30 4.95
N ILE A 10 -3.82 6.92 5.98
CA ILE A 10 -3.45 6.27 7.24
C ILE A 10 -4.70 5.76 7.96
N GLU A 11 -5.72 6.60 8.14
CA GLU A 11 -7.00 6.24 8.76
C GLU A 11 -7.64 5.03 8.07
N LEU A 12 -7.64 5.01 6.73
CA LEU A 12 -8.09 3.84 5.96
C LEU A 12 -7.30 2.58 6.36
N ILE A 13 -5.96 2.64 6.31
CA ILE A 13 -5.10 1.50 6.64
C ILE A 13 -5.33 1.02 8.08
N GLU A 14 -5.57 1.94 9.02
CA GLU A 14 -5.89 1.61 10.42
C GLU A 14 -7.21 0.85 10.56
N MET A 15 -8.22 1.14 9.74
CA MET A 15 -9.51 0.43 9.76
C MET A 15 -9.46 -0.97 9.12
N LEU A 16 -8.52 -1.21 8.22
CA LEU A 16 -8.39 -2.51 7.52
C LEU A 16 -7.93 -3.63 8.47
N PRO A 17 -8.36 -4.88 8.25
CA PRO A 17 -7.88 -6.01 9.04
C PRO A 17 -6.38 -6.24 8.81
N ALA A 18 -5.66 -6.59 9.88
CA ALA A 18 -4.27 -7.01 9.75
C ALA A 18 -4.18 -8.36 9.03
N ASP A 19 -3.10 -8.55 8.26
CA ASP A 19 -2.71 -9.87 7.79
C ASP A 19 -2.16 -10.76 8.91
N LYS A 20 -2.03 -12.06 8.62
CA LYS A 20 -1.48 -13.04 9.55
C LYS A 20 -0.04 -12.67 9.92
N GLU A 21 0.27 -12.74 11.21
CA GLU A 21 1.61 -12.48 11.69
C GLU A 21 2.66 -13.42 11.08
N VAL A 22 3.83 -12.87 10.79
CA VAL A 22 5.02 -13.59 10.37
C VAL A 22 6.19 -13.34 11.35
N PRO A 23 7.19 -14.24 11.42
CA PRO A 23 8.39 -14.00 12.20
C PRO A 23 9.13 -12.73 11.80
N VAL A 24 9.79 -12.08 12.76
CA VAL A 24 10.63 -10.90 12.50
C VAL A 24 11.79 -11.29 11.57
N GLY A 25 12.11 -10.42 10.61
CA GLY A 25 13.14 -10.70 9.59
C GLY A 25 12.60 -11.46 8.38
N THR A 26 11.31 -11.78 8.32
CA THR A 26 10.68 -12.31 7.11
C THR A 26 10.89 -11.34 5.95
N GLN A 27 11.42 -11.83 4.82
CA GLN A 27 11.71 -11.02 3.64
C GLN A 27 10.45 -10.25 3.19
N GLY A 28 10.59 -8.95 2.95
CA GLY A 28 9.49 -8.05 2.55
C GLY A 28 8.55 -7.63 3.68
N TYR A 29 8.84 -8.00 4.93
CA TYR A 29 8.18 -7.47 6.13
C TYR A 29 9.12 -6.61 6.99
N ASN A 30 10.41 -6.58 6.64
CA ASN A 30 11.44 -5.81 7.36
C ASN A 30 11.43 -6.19 8.86
N ARG A 31 11.26 -5.22 9.77
CA ARG A 31 11.14 -5.42 11.23
C ARG A 31 9.70 -5.67 11.71
N TYR A 32 8.72 -5.70 10.81
CA TYR A 32 7.30 -5.81 11.13
C TYR A 32 6.82 -7.25 11.06
N ARG A 33 5.77 -7.56 11.81
CA ARG A 33 5.12 -8.89 11.79
C ARG A 33 3.92 -8.96 10.85
N THR A 34 3.41 -7.81 10.39
CA THR A 34 2.27 -7.71 9.46
C THR A 34 2.55 -6.64 8.42
N GLN A 35 1.98 -6.76 7.23
CA GLN A 35 2.03 -5.72 6.20
C GLN A 35 1.23 -4.48 6.60
N LYS A 36 0.16 -4.63 7.40
CA LYS A 36 -0.51 -3.47 8.03
C LYS A 36 0.46 -2.64 8.86
N ALA A 37 1.19 -3.29 9.78
CA ALA A 37 2.18 -2.59 10.60
C ALA A 37 3.34 -2.03 9.77
N HIS A 38 3.71 -2.72 8.68
CA HIS A 38 4.71 -2.22 7.74
C HIS A 38 4.24 -0.93 7.05
N TRP A 39 2.98 -0.85 6.62
CA TRP A 39 2.38 0.38 6.09
C TRP A 39 2.38 1.51 7.10
N LEU A 40 1.85 1.28 8.30
CA LEU A 40 1.77 2.33 9.33
C LEU A 40 3.16 2.81 9.73
N GLY A 41 4.11 1.91 9.93
CA GLY A 41 5.49 2.26 10.23
C GLY A 41 6.26 2.87 9.05
N TRP A 42 5.83 2.62 7.80
CA TRP A 42 6.36 3.31 6.64
C TRP A 42 5.79 4.73 6.56
N LEU A 43 4.49 4.92 6.80
CA LEU A 43 3.79 6.21 6.75
C LEU A 43 4.08 7.11 7.95
N ASP A 44 4.54 6.56 9.07
CA ASP A 44 4.93 7.35 10.24
C ASP A 44 6.00 8.39 9.87
N SER A 45 5.64 9.66 10.03
CA SER A 45 6.51 10.81 9.76
C SER A 45 7.79 10.84 10.63
N LYS A 46 7.81 10.12 11.75
CA LYS A 46 8.99 9.96 12.62
C LYS A 46 9.87 8.77 12.23
N SER A 47 9.42 7.96 11.27
CA SER A 47 10.16 6.80 10.78
C SER A 47 11.39 7.23 9.99
N THR A 48 12.58 6.94 10.50
CA THR A 48 13.87 7.17 9.83
C THR A 48 14.17 6.12 8.75
N ALA A 49 13.27 5.13 8.55
CA ALA A 49 13.48 3.98 7.68
C ALA A 49 13.23 4.27 6.18
N GLY A 50 13.35 5.52 5.74
CA GLY A 50 13.22 5.90 4.33
C GLY A 50 13.70 7.33 4.10
N THR A 51 14.30 7.58 2.94
CA THR A 51 14.86 8.88 2.53
C THR A 51 13.83 9.97 2.24
N TYR A 52 12.54 9.78 2.57
CA TYR A 52 11.44 10.65 2.15
C TYR A 52 10.62 11.15 3.33
N GLN A 53 10.48 12.47 3.45
CA GLN A 53 9.50 13.10 4.35
C GLN A 53 8.08 12.83 3.82
N ARG A 54 7.33 12.02 4.57
CA ARG A 54 5.97 11.58 4.24
C ARG A 54 4.92 12.39 4.99
N GLN A 55 5.09 13.70 4.93
CA GLN A 55 4.09 14.67 5.38
C GLN A 55 3.31 15.17 4.17
N ASP A 56 2.09 15.58 4.42
CA ASP A 56 1.29 16.31 3.45
C ASP A 56 2.08 17.53 2.94
N ALA A 57 2.31 17.56 1.64
CA ALA A 57 2.93 18.68 0.93
C ALA A 57 2.13 18.92 -0.36
N PRO A 58 2.25 20.10 -0.99
CA PRO A 58 1.59 20.36 -2.28
C PRO A 58 1.91 19.22 -3.26
N ASN A 59 0.87 18.51 -3.71
CA ASN A 59 0.94 17.33 -4.59
C ASN A 59 1.45 16.00 -3.97
N ARG A 60 1.60 15.89 -2.65
CA ARG A 60 2.06 14.67 -1.95
C ARG A 60 1.00 13.97 -1.07
N GLY A 61 -0.27 13.99 -1.46
CA GLY A 61 -1.35 13.28 -0.76
C GLY A 61 -1.37 11.75 -0.98
N ALA A 62 -2.48 11.08 -0.64
CA ALA A 62 -2.62 9.62 -0.71
C ALA A 62 -2.21 8.99 -2.07
N LYS A 63 -2.63 9.62 -3.18
CA LYS A 63 -2.21 9.18 -4.54
C LYS A 63 -0.70 9.12 -4.70
N TYR A 64 0.01 10.10 -4.13
CA TYR A 64 1.46 10.16 -4.21
C TYR A 64 2.06 8.98 -3.44
N VAL A 65 1.64 8.77 -2.20
CA VAL A 65 2.04 7.63 -1.35
C VAL A 65 1.84 6.30 -2.08
N TYR A 66 0.64 6.06 -2.60
CA TYR A 66 0.30 4.83 -3.32
C TYR A 66 1.23 4.58 -4.52
N ASN A 67 1.59 5.64 -5.25
CA ASN A 67 2.45 5.55 -6.43
C ASN A 67 3.95 5.43 -6.11
N HIS A 68 4.38 5.80 -4.89
CA HIS A 68 5.80 5.88 -4.54
C HIS A 68 6.29 4.78 -3.59
N ILE A 69 5.40 4.02 -2.95
CA ILE A 69 5.81 2.84 -2.17
C ILE A 69 6.55 1.83 -3.07
N MET A 70 7.69 1.31 -2.65
CA MET A 70 8.48 0.35 -3.44
C MET A 70 8.47 -1.07 -2.86
N GLU A 71 7.46 -1.42 -2.08
CA GLU A 71 7.28 -2.75 -1.49
C GLU A 71 6.04 -3.44 -2.09
N PRO A 72 6.22 -4.45 -2.97
CA PRO A 72 5.11 -5.16 -3.59
C PRO A 72 4.19 -5.86 -2.58
N LYS A 73 4.73 -6.41 -1.48
CA LYS A 73 3.90 -7.13 -0.49
C LYS A 73 2.94 -6.20 0.24
N MET A 74 3.38 -4.97 0.51
CA MET A 74 2.53 -3.91 1.06
C MET A 74 1.38 -3.57 0.10
N LEU A 75 1.66 -3.43 -1.19
CA LEU A 75 0.63 -3.17 -2.20
C LEU A 75 -0.36 -4.33 -2.35
N LEU A 76 0.12 -5.58 -2.39
CA LEU A 76 -0.72 -6.77 -2.47
C LEU A 76 -1.63 -6.91 -1.24
N TRP A 77 -1.09 -6.66 -0.04
CA TRP A 77 -1.88 -6.63 1.18
C TRP A 77 -2.97 -5.58 1.10
N LEU A 78 -2.64 -4.34 0.72
CA LEU A 78 -3.59 -3.23 0.67
C LEU A 78 -4.79 -3.56 -0.23
N ILE A 79 -4.55 -4.06 -1.44
CA ILE A 79 -5.64 -4.38 -2.38
C ILE A 79 -6.47 -5.58 -1.91
N SER A 80 -5.85 -6.54 -1.20
CA SER A 80 -6.56 -7.68 -0.63
C SER A 80 -7.42 -7.26 0.56
N ALA A 81 -6.88 -6.41 1.44
CA ALA A 81 -7.55 -5.96 2.65
C ALA A 81 -8.74 -5.03 2.34
N LEU A 82 -8.64 -4.24 1.26
CA LEU A 82 -9.73 -3.44 0.72
C LEU A 82 -10.86 -4.27 0.08
N GLY A 83 -10.74 -5.60 0.04
CA GLY A 83 -11.78 -6.47 -0.51
C GLY A 83 -11.97 -6.28 -2.03
N LEU A 84 -10.94 -5.87 -2.77
CA LEU A 84 -11.02 -5.89 -4.23
C LEU A 84 -11.29 -7.32 -4.72
N GLN A 85 -11.93 -7.43 -5.88
CA GLN A 85 -12.26 -8.72 -6.51
C GLN A 85 -11.09 -9.70 -6.40
N SER A 86 -11.36 -10.88 -5.83
CA SER A 86 -10.33 -11.90 -5.56
C SER A 86 -9.53 -12.25 -6.80
N GLU A 87 -10.18 -12.32 -7.95
CA GLU A 87 -9.54 -12.57 -9.24
C GLU A 87 -8.48 -11.51 -9.59
N LEU A 88 -8.74 -10.24 -9.30
CA LEU A 88 -7.80 -9.16 -9.54
C LEU A 88 -6.58 -9.30 -8.63
N VAL A 89 -6.81 -9.61 -7.35
CA VAL A 89 -5.74 -9.83 -6.37
C VAL A 89 -4.86 -11.02 -6.76
N GLU A 90 -5.45 -12.13 -7.22
CA GLU A 90 -4.70 -13.30 -7.68
C GLU A 90 -3.90 -13.02 -8.95
N ARG A 91 -4.50 -12.34 -9.95
CA ARG A 91 -3.74 -11.91 -11.13
C ARG A 91 -2.56 -11.02 -10.77
N ALA A 92 -2.73 -10.11 -9.80
CA ALA A 92 -1.65 -9.25 -9.33
C ALA A 92 -0.52 -10.06 -8.67
N LYS A 93 -0.86 -11.07 -7.87
CA LYS A 93 0.13 -12.00 -7.29
C LYS A 93 0.89 -12.77 -8.36
N GLU A 94 0.21 -13.29 -9.38
CA GLU A 94 0.86 -14.01 -10.48
C GLU A 94 1.78 -13.12 -11.30
N GLU A 95 1.37 -11.89 -11.63
CA GLU A 95 2.24 -10.97 -12.36
C GLU A 95 3.52 -10.65 -11.57
N VAL A 96 3.42 -10.49 -10.24
CA VAL A 96 4.57 -10.20 -9.37
C VAL A 96 5.57 -11.35 -9.38
N LYS A 97 5.13 -12.61 -9.42
CA LYS A 97 6.01 -13.79 -9.50
C LYS A 97 6.89 -13.76 -10.77
N ASN A 98 6.37 -13.19 -11.84
CA ASN A 98 7.06 -13.11 -13.14
C ASN A 98 8.02 -11.90 -13.27
N LYS A 99 8.08 -10.99 -12.28
CA LYS A 99 8.97 -9.83 -12.32
C LYS A 99 10.26 -10.07 -11.54
N LYS A 100 11.37 -9.59 -12.11
CA LYS A 100 12.72 -9.70 -11.51
C LYS A 100 13.07 -8.55 -10.56
N SER A 101 12.30 -7.47 -10.53
CA SER A 101 12.59 -6.27 -9.73
C SER A 101 11.38 -5.80 -8.94
N MET A 102 11.62 -5.27 -7.73
CA MET A 102 10.57 -4.70 -6.87
C MET A 102 9.82 -3.56 -7.57
N ALA A 103 10.54 -2.70 -8.29
CA ALA A 103 9.95 -1.63 -9.09
C ALA A 103 8.98 -2.17 -10.16
N GLY A 104 9.39 -3.23 -10.89
CA GLY A 104 8.55 -3.88 -11.89
C GLY A 104 7.31 -4.54 -11.29
N SER A 105 7.47 -5.20 -10.14
CA SER A 105 6.36 -5.80 -9.39
C SER A 105 5.36 -4.75 -8.93
N CYS A 106 5.82 -3.64 -8.34
CA CYS A 106 4.94 -2.53 -7.95
C CYS A 106 4.21 -1.91 -9.15
N ALA A 107 4.91 -1.71 -10.28
CA ALA A 107 4.31 -1.19 -11.50
C ALA A 107 3.23 -2.12 -12.05
N ALA A 108 3.45 -3.44 -12.01
CA ALA A 108 2.46 -4.43 -12.44
C ALA A 108 1.19 -4.38 -11.58
N ILE A 109 1.33 -4.31 -10.25
CA ILE A 109 0.19 -4.19 -9.33
C ILE A 109 -0.61 -2.91 -9.63
N ARG A 110 0.05 -1.77 -9.77
CA ARG A 110 -0.61 -0.47 -10.06
C ARG A 110 -1.27 -0.42 -11.42
N LYS A 111 -0.79 -1.20 -12.39
CA LYS A 111 -1.43 -1.32 -13.69
C LYS A 111 -2.79 -2.03 -13.57
N MET A 112 -2.90 -3.01 -12.66
CA MET A 112 -4.17 -3.69 -12.38
C MET A 112 -5.08 -2.88 -11.47
N VAL A 113 -4.51 -2.26 -10.43
CA VAL A 113 -5.22 -1.38 -9.49
C VAL A 113 -4.66 0.03 -9.64
N PRO A 114 -5.10 0.80 -10.65
CA PRO A 114 -4.72 2.20 -10.72
C PRO A 114 -5.31 2.96 -9.53
N TRP A 115 -4.70 4.11 -9.16
CA TRP A 115 -5.18 4.95 -8.06
C TRP A 115 -6.69 5.24 -8.15
N GLN A 116 -7.21 5.46 -9.36
CA GLN A 116 -8.62 5.74 -9.62
C GLN A 116 -9.55 4.61 -9.15
N THR A 117 -9.08 3.36 -9.14
CA THR A 117 -9.83 2.22 -8.59
C THR A 117 -9.89 2.30 -7.08
N LEU A 118 -8.75 2.58 -6.43
CA LEU A 118 -8.65 2.71 -4.98
C LEU A 118 -9.42 3.95 -4.47
N GLU A 119 -9.36 5.05 -5.22
CA GLU A 119 -10.09 6.29 -4.95
C GLU A 119 -11.60 6.09 -4.90
N LYS A 120 -12.16 5.19 -5.72
CA LYS A 120 -13.58 4.83 -5.69
C LYS A 120 -13.96 4.05 -4.44
N ILE A 121 -13.05 3.30 -3.85
CA ILE A 121 -13.28 2.57 -2.59
C ILE A 121 -13.28 3.57 -1.43
N LEU A 122 -12.29 4.47 -1.40
CA LEU A 122 -12.24 5.58 -0.45
C LEU A 122 -13.50 6.48 -0.46
N LEU A 123 -14.16 6.60 -1.62
CA LEU A 123 -15.43 7.33 -1.73
C LEU A 123 -16.61 6.55 -1.11
N LYS A 124 -16.61 5.22 -1.15
CA LYS A 124 -17.72 4.38 -0.68
C LYS A 124 -17.78 4.30 0.84
N ASP A 125 -16.64 4.33 1.52
CA ASP A 125 -16.57 4.26 2.98
C ASP A 125 -16.95 5.58 3.68
N LYS A 126 -17.25 6.65 2.92
CA LYS A 126 -17.70 7.95 3.44
C LYS A 126 -19.22 8.13 3.49
N HIS A 127 -20.01 7.08 3.28
CA HIS A 127 -21.48 7.13 3.31
C HIS A 127 -22.09 6.11 4.28
#